data_AF-A0A8S1QTZ9-F1
#
_entry.id   AF-A0A8S1QTZ9-F1
#
_cell.length_a   1.000
_cell.length_b   1.000
_cell.length_c   1.000
_cell.angle_alpha   90.00
_cell.angle_beta   90.00
_cell.angle_gamma   90.00
#
_symmetry.space_group_name_H-M   'P 1'
#
loop_
_entity.id
_entity.type
_entity.pdbx_description
1 polymer ?
#
loop_
_entity_poly.entity_id
_entity_poly.type
_entity_poly.pdbx_seq_one_letter_code
_entity_poly.pdbx_strand_id
1 'polypeptide(L)'
;MQGPFEDKEALADIFTQVKDVDEQLFGVILEILRKEKVKDCIGFLSDNGNQKQLESQMLKQGNFTQADTEQKLSVVRKDMIQITDVLKKLKDHDFNNKDFSTEENYESTLDLIKIIKDERQAIKFLIFLVHLTAIDERFIRCGSNSLYLLVEMKADLTKKNFENIKISNTQLIGANFVRCNLNGSHFENVDISGMNLSGAQLFYCKWKNIKINELNIFDCQEGSVKSICFSPDCSTIALCCKDKSILLQDIKTGKEKFKFDNHSDWVCGIFISIRNQYCKVLDVGY
;
A
#
# COMPACT_ATOMS: atom_id res chain seq x y z
N MET A 1 39.26 -5.93 -15.01
CA MET A 1 39.03 -4.53 -14.58
C MET A 1 38.14 -4.59 -13.35
N GLN A 2 38.62 -4.12 -12.20
CA GLN A 2 37.84 -4.07 -10.96
C GLN A 2 37.24 -2.68 -10.75
N GLY A 3 35.99 -2.62 -10.27
CA GLY A 3 35.27 -1.47 -9.72
C GLY A 3 33.93 -1.95 -9.12
N PRO A 4 33.46 -1.37 -8.00
CA PRO A 4 32.99 -2.13 -6.83
C PRO A 4 31.46 -2.26 -6.77
N PHE A 5 30.95 -3.47 -6.56
CA PHE A 5 29.63 -3.64 -5.97
C PHE A 5 29.86 -4.08 -4.53
N GLU A 6 29.94 -3.10 -3.63
CA GLU A 6 29.72 -3.32 -2.20
C GLU A 6 28.41 -4.08 -2.02
N ASP A 7 28.40 -5.04 -1.08
CA ASP A 7 27.19 -5.69 -0.58
C ASP A 7 26.10 -4.64 -0.31
N LYS A 8 25.17 -4.45 -1.25
CA LYS A 8 23.96 -3.71 -0.96
C LYS A 8 23.16 -4.57 0.01
N GLU A 9 23.05 -4.09 1.24
CA GLU A 9 22.24 -4.69 2.29
C GLU A 9 20.86 -5.05 1.73
N ALA A 10 20.40 -6.28 1.96
CA ALA A 10 19.15 -6.74 1.40
C ALA A 10 18.01 -5.85 1.93
N LEU A 11 17.05 -5.53 1.06
CA LEU A 11 15.94 -4.66 1.42
C LEU A 11 15.18 -5.15 2.67
N ALA A 12 15.04 -6.46 2.83
CA ALA A 12 14.44 -7.08 4.01
C ALA A 12 15.19 -6.74 5.32
N ASP A 13 16.52 -6.67 5.29
CA ASP A 13 17.34 -6.31 6.45
C ASP A 13 17.17 -4.82 6.81
N ILE A 14 16.99 -3.96 5.80
CA ILE A 14 16.65 -2.55 5.99
C ILE A 14 15.29 -2.42 6.68
N PHE A 15 14.26 -3.16 6.24
CA PHE A 15 12.94 -3.15 6.89
C PHE A 15 12.96 -3.74 8.31
N THR A 16 13.81 -4.75 8.55
CA THR A 16 13.95 -5.35 9.89
C THR A 16 14.52 -4.36 10.90
N GLN A 17 15.30 -3.35 10.46
CA GLN A 17 15.79 -2.30 11.35
C GLN A 17 14.67 -1.41 11.89
N VAL A 18 13.53 -1.24 11.22
CA VAL A 18 12.46 -0.40 11.76
C VAL A 18 11.45 -1.16 12.61
N LYS A 19 11.62 -2.48 12.83
CA LYS A 19 10.62 -3.35 13.47
C LYS A 19 10.23 -2.95 14.89
N ASP A 20 11.16 -2.35 15.64
CA ASP A 20 10.99 -1.98 17.05
C ASP A 20 10.74 -0.48 17.26
N VAL A 21 10.62 0.30 16.19
CA VAL A 21 10.41 1.75 16.23
C VAL A 21 8.98 2.09 16.69
N ASP A 22 8.82 3.12 17.52
CA ASP A 22 7.50 3.62 17.93
C ASP A 22 6.67 4.09 16.71
N GLU A 23 5.52 3.46 16.46
CA GLU A 23 4.64 3.79 15.33
C GLU A 23 4.07 5.23 15.38
N GLN A 24 4.01 5.85 16.57
CA GLN A 24 3.56 7.24 16.73
C GLN A 24 4.58 8.23 16.14
N LEU A 25 5.87 7.86 16.18
CA LEU A 25 6.96 8.73 15.76
C LEU A 25 6.85 9.09 14.26
N PHE A 26 6.44 8.14 13.41
CA PHE A 26 6.22 8.41 11.98
C PHE A 26 5.22 9.55 11.74
N GLY A 27 4.12 9.57 12.50
CA GLY A 27 3.10 10.61 12.39
C GLY A 27 3.63 11.98 12.79
N VAL A 28 4.37 12.04 13.91
CA VAL A 28 4.97 13.28 14.41
C VAL A 28 6.03 13.82 13.45
N ILE A 29 6.88 12.95 12.90
CA ILE A 29 7.86 13.34 11.89
C ILE A 29 7.15 13.97 10.68
N LEU A 30 6.14 13.31 10.12
CA LEU A 30 5.41 13.84 8.96
C LEU A 30 4.71 15.17 9.24
N GLU A 31 4.16 15.33 10.45
CA GLU A 31 3.50 16.58 10.86
C GLU A 31 4.50 17.75 10.87
N ILE A 32 5.66 17.57 11.51
CA ILE A 32 6.69 18.62 11.59
C ILE A 32 7.27 18.92 10.22
N LEU A 33 7.63 17.89 9.45
CA LEU A 33 8.19 18.09 8.12
C LEU A 33 7.25 18.89 7.20
N ARG A 34 5.93 18.65 7.27
CA ARG A 34 4.93 19.42 6.52
C ARG A 34 4.82 20.86 7.04
N LYS A 35 4.73 21.03 8.36
CA LYS A 35 4.60 22.34 9.00
C LYS A 35 5.78 23.26 8.66
N GLU A 36 6.99 22.73 8.73
CA GLU A 36 8.24 23.45 8.44
C GLU A 36 8.55 23.50 6.92
N LYS A 37 7.68 22.96 6.07
CA LYS A 37 7.83 22.91 4.59
C LYS A 37 9.19 22.34 4.16
N VAL A 38 9.63 21.30 4.85
CA VAL A 38 10.91 20.64 4.61
C VAL A 38 10.92 20.01 3.23
N LYS A 39 12.05 20.11 2.53
CA LYS A 39 12.30 19.43 1.25
C LYS A 39 13.43 18.40 1.32
N ASP A 40 14.26 18.47 2.36
CA ASP A 40 15.31 17.49 2.65
C ASP A 40 15.04 16.85 4.02
N CYS A 41 14.33 15.71 4.02
CA CYS A 41 13.93 15.08 5.27
C CYS A 41 15.14 14.49 6.03
N ILE A 42 16.11 13.90 5.33
CA ILE A 42 17.32 13.33 5.96
C ILE A 42 18.14 14.43 6.63
N GLY A 43 18.39 15.53 5.94
CA GLY A 43 19.14 16.67 6.47
C GLY A 43 18.44 17.28 7.69
N PHE A 44 17.11 17.43 7.62
CA PHE A 44 16.30 17.89 8.75
C PHE A 44 16.40 16.97 9.96
N LEU A 45 16.25 15.65 9.76
CA LEU A 45 16.29 14.66 10.82
C LEU A 45 17.70 14.44 11.39
N SER A 46 18.75 14.75 10.62
CA SER A 46 20.14 14.66 11.07
C SER A 46 20.57 15.86 11.93
N ASP A 47 19.77 16.93 11.98
CA ASP A 47 20.09 18.12 12.78
C ASP A 47 19.65 17.96 14.24
N ASN A 48 20.60 18.17 15.16
CA ASN A 48 20.39 18.01 16.61
C ASN A 48 19.36 19.00 17.18
N GLY A 49 19.20 20.19 16.59
CA GLY A 49 18.20 21.17 17.01
C GLY A 49 16.78 20.68 16.67
N ASN A 50 16.59 20.18 15.46
CA ASN A 50 15.31 19.63 15.00
C ASN A 50 14.91 18.35 15.74
N GLN A 51 15.89 17.49 16.09
CA GLN A 51 15.62 16.32 16.92
C GLN A 51 15.04 16.70 18.30
N LYS A 52 15.55 17.77 18.93
CA LYS A 52 14.99 18.28 20.20
C LYS A 52 13.56 18.82 20.04
N GLN A 53 13.24 19.39 18.88
CA GLN A 53 11.88 19.82 18.58
C GLN A 53 10.91 18.62 18.47
N LEU A 54 11.34 17.56 17.77
CA LEU A 54 10.58 16.30 17.66
C LEU A 54 10.36 15.64 19.03
N GLU A 55 11.39 15.56 19.85
CA GLU A 55 11.32 15.10 21.25
C GLU A 55 10.27 15.87 22.04
N SER A 56 10.31 17.19 21.97
CA SER A 56 9.37 18.07 22.69
C SER A 56 7.93 17.88 22.22
N GLN A 57 7.71 17.55 20.95
CA GLN A 57 6.37 17.29 20.41
C GLN A 57 5.85 15.91 20.82
N MET A 58 6.71 14.90 20.84
CA MET A 58 6.37 13.55 21.34
C MET A 58 5.97 13.56 22.82
N LEU A 59 6.58 14.43 23.63
CA LEU A 59 6.22 14.58 25.04
C LEU A 59 4.86 15.27 25.24
N LYS A 60 4.50 16.23 24.41
CA LYS A 60 3.21 16.93 24.50
C LYS A 60 1.99 16.04 24.22
N GLN A 61 2.20 14.88 23.60
CA GLN A 61 1.13 13.94 23.28
C GLN A 61 0.75 13.01 24.46
N GLY A 62 1.43 13.09 25.61
CA GLY A 62 1.05 12.31 26.79
C GLY A 62 1.40 12.96 28.12
N ASN A 63 0.73 12.51 29.19
CA ASN A 63 1.01 12.94 30.55
C ASN A 63 2.06 11.99 31.16
N PHE A 64 3.32 12.40 31.19
CA PHE A 64 4.43 11.60 31.72
C PHE A 64 4.93 12.15 33.06
N THR A 65 5.38 11.26 33.95
CA THR A 65 6.18 11.67 35.12
C THR A 65 7.60 12.05 34.68
N GLN A 66 8.39 12.70 35.54
CA GLN A 66 9.78 13.10 35.21
C GLN A 66 10.68 11.90 34.85
N ALA A 67 10.55 10.77 35.56
CA ALA A 67 11.34 9.57 35.26
C ALA A 67 10.89 8.90 33.95
N ASP A 68 9.58 8.83 33.69
CA ASP A 68 9.04 8.32 32.43
C ASP A 68 9.46 9.19 31.24
N THR A 69 9.64 10.49 31.47
CA THR A 69 10.03 11.47 30.45
C THR A 69 11.43 11.17 29.93
N GLU A 70 12.41 10.96 30.80
CA GLU A 70 13.80 10.72 30.39
C GLU A 70 13.97 9.37 29.67
N GLN A 71 13.32 8.31 30.18
CA GLN A 71 13.31 7.02 29.51
C GLN A 71 12.65 7.12 28.14
N LYS A 72 11.48 7.78 28.04
CA LYS A 72 10.79 7.96 26.76
C LYS A 72 11.60 8.78 25.75
N LEU A 73 12.26 9.84 26.20
CA LEU A 73 13.16 10.64 25.36
C LEU A 73 14.32 9.80 24.81
N SER A 74 14.90 8.90 25.62
CA SER A 74 15.98 8.02 25.16
C SER A 74 15.53 7.09 24.03
N VAL A 75 14.31 6.55 24.11
CA VAL A 75 13.71 5.71 23.08
C VAL A 75 13.43 6.51 21.81
N VAL A 76 12.80 7.69 21.95
CA VAL A 76 12.52 8.57 20.80
C VAL A 76 13.80 8.97 20.06
N ARG A 77 14.88 9.29 20.79
CA ARG A 77 16.19 9.58 20.18
C ARG A 77 16.74 8.40 19.39
N LYS A 78 16.74 7.20 19.99
CA LYS A 78 17.20 5.98 19.34
C LYS A 78 16.40 5.74 18.05
N ASP A 79 15.08 5.82 18.13
CA ASP A 79 14.19 5.55 17.01
C ASP A 79 14.35 6.59 15.89
N MET A 80 14.52 7.89 16.24
CA MET A 80 14.80 8.93 15.24
C MET A 80 16.11 8.68 14.49
N ILE A 81 17.18 8.28 15.20
CA ILE A 81 18.46 7.94 14.58
C ILE A 81 18.27 6.74 13.66
N GLN A 82 17.58 5.70 14.12
CA GLN A 82 17.31 4.49 13.36
C GLN A 82 16.51 4.78 12.08
N ILE A 83 15.45 5.59 12.15
CA ILE A 83 14.69 6.03 10.97
C ILE A 83 15.60 6.82 10.02
N THR A 84 16.40 7.74 10.54
CA THR A 84 17.29 8.58 9.73
C THR A 84 18.31 7.75 8.97
N ASP A 85 18.90 6.75 9.62
CA ASP A 85 19.89 5.87 9.01
C ASP A 85 19.25 4.94 7.98
N VAL A 86 18.06 4.41 8.26
CA VAL A 86 17.28 3.64 7.27
C VAL A 86 16.94 4.50 6.04
N LEU A 87 16.53 5.76 6.23
CA LEU A 87 16.26 6.67 5.12
C LEU A 87 17.52 6.97 4.29
N LYS A 88 18.69 7.12 4.94
CA LYS A 88 19.98 7.27 4.24
C LYS A 88 20.30 6.04 3.41
N LYS A 89 20.14 4.83 3.96
CA LYS A 89 20.34 3.58 3.22
C LYS A 89 19.40 3.47 2.02
N LEU A 90 18.10 3.74 2.23
CA LEU A 90 17.09 3.69 1.18
C LEU A 90 17.33 4.69 0.06
N LYS A 91 17.87 5.87 0.37
CA LYS A 91 18.13 6.93 -0.62
C LYS A 91 18.95 6.40 -1.81
N ASP A 92 19.98 5.60 -1.53
CA ASP A 92 20.92 5.07 -2.52
C ASP A 92 20.64 3.59 -2.89
N HIS A 93 19.66 2.97 -2.22
CA HIS A 93 19.24 1.59 -2.48
C HIS A 93 18.45 1.46 -3.79
N ASP A 94 18.47 0.27 -4.40
CA ASP A 94 17.74 -0.01 -5.64
C ASP A 94 16.23 0.22 -5.51
N PHE A 95 15.69 0.07 -4.31
CA PHE A 95 14.29 0.39 -3.98
C PHE A 95 13.91 1.86 -4.23
N ASN A 96 14.88 2.78 -4.28
CA ASN A 96 14.65 4.17 -4.64
C ASN A 96 15.16 4.55 -6.03
N ASN A 97 15.69 3.58 -6.80
CA ASN A 97 16.26 3.83 -8.12
C ASN A 97 15.60 3.02 -9.24
N LYS A 98 15.00 1.87 -8.93
CA LYS A 98 14.33 0.96 -9.87
C LYS A 98 12.83 0.88 -9.61
N ASP A 99 12.06 0.54 -10.63
CA ASP A 99 10.62 0.25 -10.51
C ASP A 99 10.41 -1.20 -10.08
N PHE A 100 9.91 -1.44 -8.88
CA PHE A 100 9.70 -2.78 -8.35
C PHE A 100 8.43 -3.44 -8.91
N SER A 101 7.60 -2.71 -9.67
CA SER A 101 6.39 -3.26 -10.28
C SER A 101 6.63 -3.98 -11.61
N THR A 102 7.83 -3.87 -12.19
CA THR A 102 8.15 -4.50 -13.47
C THR A 102 8.42 -6.00 -13.33
N GLU A 103 8.21 -6.76 -14.41
CA GLU A 103 8.48 -8.21 -14.46
C GLU A 103 9.92 -8.57 -14.07
N GLU A 104 10.90 -7.72 -14.42
CA GLU A 104 12.31 -7.90 -14.06
C GLU A 104 12.55 -8.05 -12.54
N ASN A 105 11.72 -7.41 -11.71
CA ASN A 105 11.86 -7.39 -10.26
C ASN A 105 10.82 -8.30 -9.55
N TYR A 106 10.10 -9.14 -10.30
CA TYR A 106 8.97 -9.91 -9.78
C TYR A 106 9.37 -10.88 -8.68
N GLU A 107 10.40 -11.71 -8.89
CA GLU A 107 10.85 -12.70 -7.90
C GLU A 107 11.35 -12.03 -6.60
N SER A 108 12.19 -10.99 -6.72
CA SER A 108 12.67 -10.24 -5.56
C SER A 108 11.54 -9.55 -4.80
N THR A 109 10.52 -9.09 -5.50
CA THR A 109 9.31 -8.51 -4.89
C THR A 109 8.53 -9.57 -4.12
N LEU A 110 8.32 -10.76 -4.69
CA LEU A 110 7.64 -11.86 -4.02
C LEU A 110 8.36 -12.31 -2.75
N ASP A 111 9.68 -12.43 -2.81
CA ASP A 111 10.48 -12.84 -1.64
C ASP A 111 10.44 -11.80 -0.53
N LEU A 112 10.52 -10.51 -0.88
CA LEU A 112 10.34 -9.44 0.10
C LEU A 112 8.94 -9.48 0.73
N ILE A 113 7.89 -9.63 -0.08
CA ILE A 113 6.50 -9.70 0.39
C ILE A 113 6.32 -10.86 1.38
N LYS A 114 6.88 -12.04 1.11
CA LYS A 114 6.80 -13.19 2.03
C LYS A 114 7.36 -12.84 3.42
N ILE A 115 8.40 -11.99 3.48
CA ILE A 115 9.06 -11.60 4.72
C ILE A 115 8.25 -10.52 5.46
N ILE A 116 7.75 -9.49 4.76
CA ILE A 116 7.20 -8.29 5.41
C ILE A 116 5.67 -8.23 5.47
N LYS A 117 4.93 -9.11 4.79
CA LYS A 117 3.45 -9.01 4.69
C LYS A 117 2.71 -9.05 6.02
N ASP A 118 3.24 -9.78 7.00
CA ASP A 118 2.61 -9.96 8.31
C ASP A 118 3.24 -9.04 9.38
N GLU A 119 4.27 -8.29 8.99
CA GLU A 119 5.01 -7.38 9.87
C GLU A 119 4.32 -6.01 9.92
N ARG A 120 3.50 -5.82 10.97
CA ARG A 120 2.73 -4.58 11.17
C ARG A 120 3.59 -3.32 11.05
N GLN A 121 4.80 -3.35 11.59
CA GLN A 121 5.68 -2.19 11.60
C GLN A 121 6.26 -1.89 10.23
N ALA A 122 6.56 -2.92 9.42
CA ALA A 122 6.95 -2.75 8.03
C ALA A 122 5.84 -2.08 7.22
N ILE A 123 4.58 -2.50 7.39
CA ILE A 123 3.41 -1.88 6.74
C ILE A 123 3.30 -0.39 7.12
N LYS A 124 3.46 -0.06 8.42
CA LYS A 124 3.44 1.33 8.90
C LYS A 124 4.56 2.16 8.29
N PHE A 125 5.76 1.59 8.20
CA PHE A 125 6.90 2.26 7.59
C PHE A 125 6.73 2.45 6.09
N LEU A 126 6.18 1.48 5.36
CA LEU A 126 5.83 1.65 3.94
C LEU A 126 4.82 2.81 3.75
N ILE A 127 3.80 2.91 4.60
CA ILE A 127 2.85 4.04 4.57
C ILE A 127 3.56 5.37 4.86
N PHE A 128 4.52 5.38 5.80
CA PHE A 128 5.34 6.56 6.07
C PHE A 128 6.16 6.98 4.83
N LEU A 129 6.79 6.04 4.12
CA LEU A 129 7.52 6.29 2.88
C LEU A 129 6.60 6.85 1.77
N VAL A 130 5.36 6.34 1.66
CA VAL A 130 4.35 6.88 0.74
C VAL A 130 4.06 8.35 1.05
N HIS A 131 3.92 8.71 2.33
CA HIS A 131 3.69 10.10 2.72
C HIS A 131 4.90 11.02 2.53
N LEU A 132 6.12 10.49 2.64
CA LEU A 132 7.34 11.27 2.39
C LEU A 132 7.41 11.80 0.96
N THR A 133 6.75 11.15 -0.01
CA THR A 133 6.68 11.64 -1.41
C THR A 133 6.05 13.04 -1.54
N ALA A 134 5.20 13.43 -0.59
CA ALA A 134 4.61 14.77 -0.54
C ALA A 134 5.59 15.85 -0.04
N ILE A 135 6.68 15.44 0.61
CA ILE A 135 7.61 16.29 1.35
C ILE A 135 8.95 16.38 0.59
N ASP A 136 9.55 15.22 0.29
CA ASP A 136 10.88 15.10 -0.29
C ASP A 136 10.82 14.33 -1.61
N GLU A 137 11.09 15.04 -2.71
CA GLU A 137 10.95 14.48 -4.06
C GLU A 137 11.94 13.35 -4.34
N ARG A 138 13.05 13.27 -3.60
CA ARG A 138 14.05 12.20 -3.74
C ARG A 138 13.50 10.85 -3.31
N PHE A 139 12.39 10.81 -2.58
CA PHE A 139 11.72 9.59 -2.13
C PHE A 139 10.50 9.21 -2.98
N ILE A 140 10.19 9.92 -4.07
CA ILE A 140 9.04 9.58 -4.93
C ILE A 140 9.12 8.13 -5.43
N ARG A 141 10.31 7.67 -5.86
CA ARG A 141 10.49 6.30 -6.35
C ARG A 141 10.27 5.26 -5.23
N CYS A 142 10.96 5.42 -4.10
CA CYS A 142 10.81 4.58 -2.92
C CYS A 142 9.36 4.53 -2.41
N GLY A 143 8.69 5.68 -2.33
CA GLY A 143 7.27 5.74 -1.94
C GLY A 143 6.33 5.13 -2.97
N SER A 144 6.62 5.23 -4.27
CA SER A 144 5.84 4.56 -5.32
C SER A 144 5.95 3.05 -5.21
N ASN A 145 7.17 2.52 -5.04
CA ASN A 145 7.40 1.10 -4.79
C ASN A 145 6.76 0.66 -3.46
N SER A 146 6.77 1.51 -2.44
CA SER A 146 6.13 1.22 -1.15
C SER A 146 4.63 1.06 -1.29
N LEU A 147 3.97 1.93 -2.07
CA LEU A 147 2.54 1.82 -2.34
C LEU A 147 2.22 0.57 -3.16
N TYR A 148 3.03 0.24 -4.16
CA TYR A 148 2.91 -1.00 -4.93
C TYR A 148 2.99 -2.24 -4.02
N LEU A 149 4.00 -2.33 -3.15
CA LEU A 149 4.11 -3.44 -2.21
C LEU A 149 2.89 -3.56 -1.29
N LEU A 150 2.38 -2.43 -0.79
CA LEU A 150 1.16 -2.42 0.04
C LEU A 150 -0.05 -2.98 -0.72
N VAL A 151 -0.17 -2.68 -2.02
CA VAL A 151 -1.23 -3.21 -2.90
C VAL A 151 -1.05 -4.72 -3.13
N GLU A 152 0.15 -5.18 -3.46
CA GLU A 152 0.43 -6.61 -3.68
C GLU A 152 0.22 -7.46 -2.42
N MET A 153 0.56 -6.91 -1.25
CA MET A 153 0.32 -7.54 0.05
C MET A 153 -1.16 -7.52 0.47
N LYS A 154 -2.03 -6.83 -0.30
CA LYS A 154 -3.44 -6.59 0.05
C LYS A 154 -3.60 -5.94 1.43
N ALA A 155 -2.68 -5.03 1.78
CA ALA A 155 -2.79 -4.27 3.01
C ALA A 155 -4.08 -3.43 3.00
N ASP A 156 -4.76 -3.31 4.14
CA ASP A 156 -5.94 -2.45 4.24
C ASP A 156 -5.52 -0.97 4.11
N LEU A 157 -5.77 -0.41 2.93
CA LEU A 157 -5.54 1.00 2.62
C LEU A 157 -6.81 1.85 2.76
N THR A 158 -7.97 1.23 3.03
CA THR A 158 -9.26 1.92 3.00
C THR A 158 -9.35 3.02 4.07
N LYS A 159 -10.07 4.10 3.74
CA LYS A 159 -10.29 5.27 4.63
C LYS A 159 -9.01 5.99 5.08
N LYS A 160 -7.84 5.67 4.54
CA LYS A 160 -6.59 6.34 4.90
C LYS A 160 -6.52 7.73 4.29
N ASN A 161 -5.78 8.61 4.97
CA ASN A 161 -5.36 9.87 4.39
C ASN A 161 -4.10 9.63 3.56
N PHE A 162 -4.13 10.04 2.30
CA PHE A 162 -3.04 10.02 1.32
C PHE A 162 -3.02 11.35 0.55
N GLU A 163 -3.33 12.45 1.24
CA GLU A 163 -3.35 13.79 0.66
C GLU A 163 -1.95 14.23 0.20
N ASN A 164 -1.90 14.90 -0.96
CA ASN A 164 -0.71 15.49 -1.58
C ASN A 164 0.44 14.51 -1.92
N ILE A 165 0.21 13.19 -1.86
CA ILE A 165 1.24 12.21 -2.21
C ILE A 165 1.60 12.31 -3.69
N LYS A 166 2.84 11.93 -4.03
CA LYS A 166 3.33 11.89 -5.40
C LYS A 166 3.75 10.46 -5.73
N ILE A 167 3.01 9.81 -6.61
CA ILE A 167 3.26 8.44 -7.04
C ILE A 167 3.57 8.46 -8.53
N SER A 168 4.67 7.81 -8.93
CA SER A 168 5.07 7.79 -10.32
C SER A 168 5.69 6.47 -10.75
N ASN A 169 5.48 6.14 -12.03
CA ASN A 169 6.15 5.03 -12.71
C ASN A 169 6.03 3.72 -11.93
N THR A 170 4.79 3.28 -11.69
CA THR A 170 4.51 2.06 -10.94
C THR A 170 3.14 1.50 -11.33
N GLN A 171 2.77 0.35 -10.78
CA GLN A 171 1.47 -0.27 -11.01
C GLN A 171 0.69 -0.32 -9.70
N LEU A 172 -0.60 0.01 -9.76
CA LEU A 172 -1.56 -0.05 -8.66
C LEU A 172 -2.79 -0.86 -9.10
N ILE A 173 -2.55 -1.92 -9.87
CA ILE A 173 -3.59 -2.77 -10.44
C ILE A 173 -4.41 -3.42 -9.32
N GLY A 174 -5.72 -3.21 -9.34
CA GLY A 174 -6.64 -3.74 -8.32
C GLY A 174 -6.53 -3.06 -6.95
N ALA A 175 -5.81 -1.93 -6.83
CA ALA A 175 -5.64 -1.25 -5.55
C ALA A 175 -6.99 -0.79 -4.96
N ASN A 176 -7.15 -0.92 -3.65
CA ASN A 176 -8.38 -0.56 -2.95
C ASN A 176 -8.21 0.70 -2.10
N PHE A 177 -8.69 1.84 -2.61
CA PHE A 177 -8.65 3.14 -1.95
C PHE A 177 -10.05 3.63 -1.55
N VAL A 178 -10.97 2.70 -1.22
CA VAL A 178 -12.32 3.05 -0.77
C VAL A 178 -12.26 4.06 0.36
N ARG A 179 -12.96 5.18 0.18
CA ARG A 179 -13.06 6.29 1.16
C ARG A 179 -11.73 6.93 1.57
N CYS A 180 -10.65 6.74 0.82
CA CYS A 180 -9.39 7.43 1.09
C CYS A 180 -9.48 8.92 0.77
N ASN A 181 -8.69 9.73 1.46
CA ASN A 181 -8.45 11.11 1.03
C ASN A 181 -7.20 11.13 0.13
N LEU A 182 -7.37 11.44 -1.16
CA LEU A 182 -6.28 11.58 -2.12
C LEU A 182 -6.18 13.03 -2.64
N ASN A 183 -6.80 14.00 -1.97
CA ASN A 183 -6.84 15.38 -2.45
C ASN A 183 -5.42 15.91 -2.72
N GLY A 184 -5.25 16.65 -3.80
CA GLY A 184 -3.97 17.24 -4.21
C GLY A 184 -2.90 16.24 -4.68
N SER A 185 -3.16 14.93 -4.62
CA SER A 185 -2.18 13.91 -4.98
C SER A 185 -1.91 13.85 -6.48
N HIS A 186 -0.68 13.49 -6.84
CA HIS A 186 -0.20 13.41 -8.22
C HIS A 186 0.16 11.97 -8.57
N PHE A 187 -0.46 11.47 -9.63
CA PHE A 187 -0.18 10.17 -10.23
C PHE A 187 0.36 10.36 -11.64
N GLU A 188 1.57 9.88 -11.91
CA GLU A 188 2.23 10.00 -13.21
C GLU A 188 2.80 8.67 -13.72
N ASN A 189 2.47 8.27 -14.95
CA ASN A 189 2.92 7.00 -15.52
C ASN A 189 2.50 5.79 -14.66
N VAL A 190 1.28 5.81 -14.12
CA VAL A 190 0.76 4.78 -13.21
C VAL A 190 -0.28 3.94 -13.92
N ASP A 191 -0.17 2.61 -13.81
CA ASP A 191 -1.25 1.71 -14.18
C ASP A 191 -2.25 1.58 -13.03
N ILE A 192 -3.50 2.00 -13.24
CA ILE A 192 -4.56 1.96 -12.23
C ILE A 192 -5.68 0.99 -12.61
N SER A 193 -5.41 0.04 -13.50
CA SER A 193 -6.40 -0.92 -13.98
C SER A 193 -7.08 -1.65 -12.81
N GLY A 194 -8.41 -1.62 -12.76
CA GLY A 194 -9.19 -2.26 -11.68
C GLY A 194 -9.11 -1.58 -10.30
N MET A 195 -8.53 -0.38 -10.18
CA MET A 195 -8.44 0.34 -8.90
C MET A 195 -9.83 0.77 -8.39
N ASN A 196 -10.12 0.48 -7.13
CA ASN A 196 -11.37 0.86 -6.46
C ASN A 196 -11.22 2.20 -5.73
N LEU A 197 -11.83 3.25 -6.27
CA LEU A 197 -11.87 4.61 -5.70
C LEU A 197 -13.21 4.96 -5.05
N SER A 198 -14.06 3.99 -4.72
CA SER A 198 -15.43 4.26 -4.25
C SER A 198 -15.45 5.13 -2.99
N GLY A 199 -16.07 6.32 -3.10
CA GLY A 199 -16.14 7.29 -2.02
C GLY A 199 -14.82 7.96 -1.64
N ALA A 200 -13.75 7.78 -2.43
CA ALA A 200 -12.50 8.50 -2.23
C ALA A 200 -12.67 10.00 -2.53
N GLN A 201 -11.92 10.84 -1.82
CA GLN A 201 -11.83 12.27 -2.10
C GLN A 201 -10.70 12.51 -3.09
N LEU A 202 -11.00 13.14 -4.22
CA LEU A 202 -10.08 13.32 -5.36
C LEU A 202 -9.92 14.80 -5.78
N PHE A 203 -10.23 15.74 -4.89
CA PHE A 203 -10.17 17.17 -5.19
C PHE A 203 -8.74 17.58 -5.52
N TYR A 204 -8.55 18.30 -6.64
CA TYR A 204 -7.23 18.76 -7.09
C TYR A 204 -6.20 17.64 -7.38
N CYS A 205 -6.64 16.38 -7.53
CA CYS A 205 -5.75 15.33 -7.99
C CYS A 205 -5.23 15.61 -9.40
N LYS A 206 -3.97 15.25 -9.64
CA LYS A 206 -3.34 15.33 -10.95
C LYS A 206 -3.11 13.92 -11.48
N TRP A 207 -3.58 13.68 -12.69
CA TRP A 207 -3.49 12.39 -13.38
C TRP A 207 -2.76 12.61 -14.70
N LYS A 208 -1.55 12.06 -14.84
CA LYS A 208 -0.72 12.22 -16.05
C LYS A 208 -0.27 10.86 -16.55
N ASN A 209 -0.51 10.58 -17.83
CA ASN A 209 -0.11 9.32 -18.47
C ASN A 209 -0.54 8.08 -17.66
N ILE A 210 -1.82 8.05 -17.30
CA ILE A 210 -2.39 6.94 -16.55
C ILE A 210 -2.77 5.83 -17.54
N LYS A 211 -2.46 4.58 -17.16
CA LYS A 211 -2.88 3.40 -17.93
C LYS A 211 -4.11 2.78 -17.29
N ILE A 212 -5.07 2.43 -18.14
CA ILE A 212 -6.27 1.66 -17.79
C ILE A 212 -6.43 0.63 -18.88
N ASN A 213 -6.13 -0.62 -18.53
CA ASN A 213 -6.15 -1.77 -19.42
C ASN A 213 -7.32 -2.68 -19.04
N GLU A 214 -7.85 -3.39 -20.04
CA GLU A 214 -8.68 -4.55 -19.79
C GLU A 214 -7.83 -5.62 -19.08
N LEU A 215 -8.25 -6.08 -17.90
CA LEU A 215 -7.47 -7.01 -17.10
C LEU A 215 -7.64 -8.46 -17.58
N ASN A 216 -8.89 -8.92 -17.59
CA ASN A 216 -9.23 -10.31 -17.88
C ASN A 216 -10.61 -10.37 -18.53
N ILE A 217 -10.81 -11.39 -19.37
CA ILE A 217 -12.12 -11.78 -19.89
C ILE A 217 -12.62 -12.91 -18.98
N PHE A 218 -13.76 -12.66 -18.33
CA PHE A 218 -14.40 -13.62 -17.44
C PHE A 218 -15.56 -14.27 -18.18
N ASP A 219 -15.45 -15.56 -18.45
CA ASP A 219 -16.47 -16.33 -19.17
C ASP A 219 -16.70 -17.70 -18.52
N CYS A 220 -17.85 -18.30 -18.80
CA CYS A 220 -18.19 -19.65 -18.41
C CYS A 220 -17.78 -20.61 -19.55
N GLN A 221 -17.10 -21.71 -19.23
CA GLN A 221 -16.59 -22.66 -20.25
C GLN A 221 -17.70 -23.24 -21.14
N GLU A 222 -18.91 -23.44 -20.60
CA GLU A 222 -20.06 -23.95 -21.34
C GLU A 222 -21.34 -23.19 -20.98
N GLY A 223 -21.46 -21.94 -21.43
CA GLY A 223 -22.75 -21.26 -21.45
C GLY A 223 -22.70 -19.76 -21.20
N SER A 224 -23.86 -19.12 -21.25
CA SER A 224 -23.99 -17.69 -21.01
C SER A 224 -23.92 -17.38 -19.52
N VAL A 225 -23.12 -16.36 -19.16
CA VAL A 225 -23.12 -15.72 -17.84
C VAL A 225 -24.49 -15.07 -17.61
N LYS A 226 -25.16 -15.43 -16.51
CA LYS A 226 -26.49 -14.91 -16.14
C LYS A 226 -26.42 -13.71 -15.22
N SER A 227 -25.47 -13.71 -14.30
CA SER A 227 -25.27 -12.65 -13.32
C SER A 227 -23.82 -12.61 -12.91
N ILE A 228 -23.35 -11.42 -12.54
CA ILE A 228 -22.02 -11.21 -11.99
C ILE A 228 -22.12 -10.43 -10.68
N CYS A 229 -21.16 -10.62 -9.78
CA CYS A 229 -21.03 -9.80 -8.58
C CYS A 229 -19.55 -9.66 -8.21
N PHE A 230 -19.15 -8.45 -7.82
CA PHE A 230 -17.80 -8.20 -7.30
C PHE A 230 -17.77 -8.37 -5.79
N SER A 231 -16.67 -8.92 -5.27
CA SER A 231 -16.39 -8.88 -3.84
C SER A 231 -16.17 -7.44 -3.37
N PRO A 232 -16.49 -7.09 -2.11
CA PRO A 232 -16.38 -5.71 -1.61
C PRO A 232 -14.95 -5.15 -1.65
N ASP A 233 -13.95 -6.03 -1.58
CA ASP A 233 -12.53 -5.69 -1.66
C ASP A 233 -12.01 -5.58 -3.11
N CYS A 234 -12.86 -5.83 -4.11
CA CYS A 234 -12.52 -5.86 -5.54
C CYS A 234 -11.35 -6.80 -5.87
N SER A 235 -11.21 -7.91 -5.14
CA SER A 235 -10.21 -8.94 -5.45
C SER A 235 -10.80 -10.15 -6.20
N THR A 236 -12.12 -10.34 -6.15
CA THR A 236 -12.81 -11.52 -6.66
C THR A 236 -14.07 -11.13 -7.41
N ILE A 237 -14.32 -11.76 -8.55
CA ILE A 237 -15.58 -11.71 -9.27
C ILE A 237 -16.28 -13.06 -9.15
N ALA A 238 -17.59 -13.03 -8.90
CA ALA A 238 -18.45 -14.19 -8.91
C ALA A 238 -19.30 -14.18 -10.18
N LEU A 239 -19.30 -15.28 -10.93
CA LEU A 239 -20.11 -15.49 -12.13
C LEU A 239 -21.14 -16.57 -11.86
N CYS A 240 -22.40 -16.34 -12.23
CA CYS A 240 -23.41 -17.39 -12.33
C CYS A 240 -23.49 -17.89 -13.77
N CYS A 241 -23.21 -19.16 -13.96
CA CYS A 241 -23.16 -19.81 -15.26
C CYS A 241 -24.46 -20.57 -15.54
N LYS A 242 -24.82 -20.68 -16.83
CA LYS A 242 -25.98 -21.48 -17.27
C LYS A 242 -25.84 -22.97 -16.94
N ASP A 243 -24.62 -23.48 -16.82
CA ASP A 243 -24.30 -24.84 -16.41
C ASP A 243 -24.59 -25.13 -14.92
N LYS A 244 -25.32 -24.23 -14.24
CA LYS A 244 -25.67 -24.29 -12.81
C LYS A 244 -24.47 -24.07 -11.89
N SER A 245 -23.31 -23.73 -12.43
CA SER A 245 -22.13 -23.45 -11.62
C SER A 245 -22.02 -21.98 -11.24
N ILE A 246 -21.35 -21.73 -10.12
CA ILE A 246 -20.88 -20.42 -9.71
C ILE A 246 -19.36 -20.44 -9.71
N LEU A 247 -18.75 -19.58 -10.53
CA LEU A 247 -17.30 -19.44 -10.62
C LEU A 247 -16.86 -18.21 -9.82
N LEU A 248 -15.92 -18.39 -8.91
CA LEU A 248 -15.19 -17.31 -8.28
C LEU A 248 -13.83 -17.18 -8.94
N GLN A 249 -13.55 -16.03 -9.54
CA GLN A 249 -12.30 -15.76 -10.25
C GLN A 249 -11.57 -14.56 -9.62
N ASP A 250 -10.24 -14.63 -9.58
CA ASP A 250 -9.40 -13.52 -9.17
C ASP A 250 -9.43 -12.41 -10.23
N ILE A 251 -9.70 -11.16 -9.81
CA ILE A 251 -9.86 -10.06 -10.77
C ILE A 251 -8.55 -9.73 -11.48
N LYS A 252 -7.42 -9.83 -10.77
CA LYS A 252 -6.11 -9.46 -11.28
C LYS A 252 -5.55 -10.53 -12.21
N THR A 253 -5.61 -11.80 -11.79
CA THR A 253 -4.97 -12.90 -12.53
C THR A 253 -5.90 -13.64 -13.49
N GLY A 254 -7.21 -13.42 -13.40
CA GLY A 254 -8.21 -14.16 -14.18
C GLY A 254 -8.38 -15.62 -13.76
N LYS A 255 -7.58 -16.09 -12.80
CA LYS A 255 -7.58 -17.50 -12.37
C LYS A 255 -8.82 -17.82 -11.55
N GLU A 256 -9.38 -19.00 -11.81
CA GLU A 256 -10.42 -19.59 -10.97
C GLU A 256 -9.88 -19.84 -9.56
N LYS A 257 -10.58 -19.30 -8.55
CA LYS A 257 -10.35 -19.58 -7.13
C LYS A 257 -11.18 -20.77 -6.67
N PHE A 258 -12.47 -20.77 -7.05
CA PHE A 258 -13.42 -21.81 -6.67
C PHE A 258 -14.52 -21.95 -7.72
N LYS A 259 -15.00 -23.18 -7.86
CA LYS A 259 -16.23 -23.51 -8.60
C LYS A 259 -17.20 -24.19 -7.64
N PHE A 260 -18.44 -23.71 -7.63
CA PHE A 260 -19.56 -24.36 -6.94
C PHE A 260 -20.49 -24.94 -7.98
N ASP A 261 -20.68 -26.25 -7.99
CA ASP A 261 -21.42 -27.02 -9.01
C ASP A 261 -22.56 -27.87 -8.44
N ASN A 262 -22.90 -27.65 -7.16
CA ASN A 262 -23.92 -28.44 -6.45
C ASN A 262 -25.37 -27.94 -6.64
N HIS A 263 -25.59 -26.89 -7.44
CA HIS A 263 -26.94 -26.34 -7.65
C HIS A 263 -27.76 -27.27 -8.54
N SER A 264 -28.94 -27.68 -8.05
CA SER A 264 -29.84 -28.58 -8.79
C SER A 264 -30.51 -27.88 -9.98
N ASP A 265 -30.52 -26.55 -10.01
CA ASP A 265 -31.14 -25.75 -11.07
C ASP A 265 -30.32 -24.51 -11.46
N TRP A 266 -30.78 -23.75 -12.47
CA TRP A 266 -30.11 -22.56 -12.96
C TRP A 266 -30.07 -21.44 -11.93
N VAL A 267 -28.87 -20.96 -11.64
CA VAL A 267 -28.67 -19.82 -10.76
C VAL A 267 -28.97 -18.53 -11.52
N CYS A 268 -30.10 -17.90 -11.18
CA CYS A 268 -30.59 -16.70 -11.85
C CYS A 268 -30.01 -15.39 -11.28
N GLY A 269 -29.42 -15.42 -10.08
CA GLY A 269 -28.84 -14.23 -9.47
C GLY A 269 -27.90 -14.52 -8.31
N ILE A 270 -26.86 -13.70 -8.20
CA ILE A 270 -25.90 -13.74 -7.10
C ILE A 270 -25.71 -12.35 -6.53
N PHE A 271 -25.62 -12.27 -5.21
CA PHE A 271 -25.35 -11.01 -4.51
C PHE A 271 -24.46 -11.28 -3.32
N ILE A 272 -23.39 -10.50 -3.22
CA ILE A 272 -22.49 -10.56 -2.07
C ILE A 272 -22.96 -9.54 -1.04
N SER A 273 -23.16 -9.98 0.21
CA SER A 273 -23.47 -9.06 1.30
C SER A 273 -22.23 -8.26 1.66
N ILE A 274 -22.24 -6.98 1.32
CA ILE A 274 -21.19 -6.00 1.64
C ILE A 274 -20.98 -5.78 3.15
N ARG A 275 -21.88 -6.25 4.03
CA ARG A 275 -21.80 -6.05 5.49
C ARG A 275 -21.22 -7.23 6.27
N ASN A 276 -21.46 -8.46 5.82
CA ASN A 276 -21.14 -9.65 6.61
C ASN A 276 -20.13 -10.59 5.92
N GLN A 277 -19.52 -10.21 4.79
CA GLN A 277 -18.62 -11.05 3.98
C GLN A 277 -19.22 -12.38 3.47
N TYR A 278 -20.50 -12.66 3.71
CA TYR A 278 -21.18 -13.83 3.16
C TYR A 278 -21.68 -13.54 1.74
N CYS A 279 -21.34 -14.44 0.81
CA CYS A 279 -22.03 -14.54 -0.46
C CYS A 279 -23.40 -15.20 -0.22
N LYS A 280 -24.49 -14.55 -0.65
CA LYS A 280 -25.80 -15.19 -0.68
C LYS A 280 -26.15 -15.44 -2.15
N VAL A 281 -26.44 -16.69 -2.46
CA VAL A 281 -26.92 -17.09 -3.78
C VAL A 281 -28.44 -17.06 -3.72
N LEU A 282 -29.07 -16.34 -4.66
CA LEU A 282 -30.51 -16.46 -4.89
C LEU A 282 -30.68 -17.55 -5.94
N ASP A 283 -30.97 -18.76 -5.48
CA ASP A 283 -31.48 -19.81 -6.35
C ASP A 283 -32.97 -19.55 -6.55
N VAL A 284 -33.37 -19.32 -7.80
CA VAL A 284 -34.77 -19.24 -8.19
C VAL A 284 -35.01 -20.43 -9.10
N GLY A 285 -35.36 -21.57 -8.49
CA GLY A 285 -35.89 -22.71 -9.23
C GLY A 285 -37.29 -22.37 -9.72
N TYR A 286 -37.56 -22.62 -11.00
CA TYR A 286 -38.91 -22.53 -11.59
C TYR A 286 -39.58 -23.89 -11.62
#